data_AF-A0A965TCA8-F1
#
_entry.id   AF-A0A965TCA8-F1
#
_cell.length_a   1.000
_cell.length_b   1.000
_cell.length_c   1.000
_cell.angle_alpha   90.00
_cell.angle_beta   90.00
_cell.angle_gamma   90.00
#
_symmetry.space_group_name_H-M   'P 1'
#
loop_
_entity.id
_entity.type
_entity.pdbx_description
1 polymer ?
#
loop_
_entity_poly.entity_id
_entity_poly.type
_entity_poly.pdbx_seq_one_letter_code
_entity_poly.pdbx_strand_id
1 'polypeptide(L)'
;MKLGIVGLPNVGKSTLFNALTKAGAEAANYAFCTIDPNVGVVPVPDKRLDELAKIYNPEKYTPATVEFVDIAGLVGGASKGDGLGNKFLSHIR
;
A
#
# COMPACT_ATOMS: atom_id res chain seq x y z
N MET A 1 -8.40 -6.07 -1.42
CA MET A 1 -8.87 -4.73 -1.00
C MET A 1 -7.67 -3.81 -0.95
N LYS A 2 -7.74 -2.61 -1.53
CA LYS A 2 -6.61 -1.66 -1.61
C LYS A 2 -6.87 -0.46 -0.70
N LEU A 3 -5.85 0.02 -0.01
CA LEU A 3 -5.88 1.27 0.75
C LEU A 3 -4.82 2.24 0.22
N GLY A 4 -5.25 3.43 -0.15
CA GLY A 4 -4.35 4.53 -0.51
C GLY A 4 -3.93 5.34 0.72
N ILE A 5 -2.63 5.53 0.91
CA ILE A 5 -2.11 6.49 1.88
C ILE A 5 -2.05 7.86 1.18
N VAL A 6 -2.87 8.80 1.64
CA VAL A 6 -2.95 10.16 1.11
C VAL A 6 -2.57 11.18 2.17
N GLY A 7 -2.03 12.33 1.73
CA GLY A 7 -1.55 13.37 2.64
C GLY A 7 -0.62 14.34 1.94
N LEU A 8 -0.44 15.50 2.57
CA LEU A 8 0.38 16.59 2.04
C LEU A 8 1.86 16.15 1.82
N PRO A 9 2.63 16.89 1.01
CA PRO A 9 4.06 16.67 0.90
C PRO A 9 4.75 16.71 2.28
N ASN A 10 5.76 15.87 2.48
CA ASN A 10 6.64 15.86 3.67
C ASN A 10 5.99 15.57 5.04
N VAL A 11 4.75 15.06 5.08
CA VAL A 11 4.08 14.66 6.35
C VAL A 11 4.49 13.26 6.87
N GLY A 12 5.49 12.62 6.24
CA GLY A 12 5.95 11.29 6.65
C GLY A 12 5.17 10.10 6.06
N LYS A 13 4.43 10.28 4.96
CA LYS A 13 3.70 9.18 4.29
C LYS A 13 4.60 7.99 3.96
N SER A 14 5.73 8.24 3.29
CA SER A 14 6.65 7.17 2.88
C SER A 14 7.31 6.51 4.09
N THR A 15 7.51 7.24 5.20
CA THR A 15 7.96 6.67 6.47
C THR A 15 6.92 5.70 7.05
N LEU A 16 5.64 6.07 7.06
CA LEU A 16 4.55 5.21 7.51
C LEU A 16 4.40 3.99 6.58
N PHE A 17 4.44 4.18 5.27
CA PHE A 17 4.38 3.10 4.29
C PHE A 17 5.51 2.08 4.51
N ASN A 18 6.74 2.54 4.69
CA ASN A 18 7.89 1.68 4.95
C ASN A 18 7.77 0.94 6.30
N ALA A 19 7.19 1.58 7.32
CA ALA A 19 6.95 0.94 8.61
C ALA A 19 5.88 -0.15 8.53
N LEU A 20 4.80 0.09 7.78
CA LEU A 20 3.71 -0.88 7.56
C LEU A 20 4.16 -2.08 6.72
N THR A 21 4.99 -1.83 5.72
CA THR A 21 5.52 -2.86 4.81
C THR A 21 6.79 -3.53 5.32
N LYS A 22 7.33 -3.10 6.48
CA LYS A 22 8.56 -3.60 7.13
C LYS A 22 9.68 -3.94 6.13
N ALA A 23 10.03 -3.00 5.25
CA ALA A 23 11.15 -3.13 4.31
C ALA A 23 11.19 -4.46 3.52
N GLY A 24 10.02 -5.05 3.24
CA GLY A 24 9.89 -6.35 2.59
C GLY A 24 8.56 -6.50 1.84
N ALA A 25 7.90 -5.38 1.51
CA ALA A 25 6.97 -5.41 0.40
C ALA A 25 7.76 -5.95 -0.80
N GLU A 26 7.34 -7.09 -1.33
CA GLU A 26 7.64 -7.41 -2.72
C GLU A 26 7.11 -6.24 -3.53
N ALA A 27 7.98 -5.24 -3.76
CA ALA A 27 7.81 -4.25 -4.78
C ALA A 27 7.91 -5.04 -6.08
N ALA A 28 6.81 -5.72 -6.43
CA ALA A 28 6.66 -6.32 -7.72
C ALA A 28 6.61 -5.16 -8.69
N ASN A 29 7.78 -4.84 -9.25
CA ASN A 29 7.93 -3.94 -10.38
C ASN A 29 7.20 -4.61 -11.55
N TYR A 30 5.89 -4.38 -11.67
CA TYR A 30 5.17 -4.72 -12.88
C TYR A 30 5.79 -3.88 -14.00
N ALA A 31 6.41 -4.56 -14.96
CA ALA A 31 7.49 -4.03 -15.79
C ALA A 31 7.08 -2.98 -16.86
N PHE A 32 5.98 -2.25 -16.69
CA PHE A 32 5.50 -1.29 -17.69
C PHE A 32 4.67 -0.14 -17.08
N CYS A 33 5.30 0.83 -16.39
CA CYS A 33 4.86 2.24 -16.37
C CYS A 33 5.87 3.14 -15.65
N THR A 34 6.18 4.32 -16.20
CA THR A 34 7.36 5.12 -15.82
C THR A 34 7.20 5.98 -14.56
N ILE A 35 6.12 5.88 -13.78
CA ILE A 35 5.99 6.45 -12.42
C ILE A 35 4.88 5.68 -11.66
N ASP A 36 5.08 4.39 -11.35
CA ASP A 36 4.07 3.61 -10.61
C ASP A 36 4.09 3.91 -9.10
N PRO A 37 2.92 3.97 -8.43
CA PRO A 37 2.84 4.19 -6.99
C PRO A 37 3.46 3.02 -6.24
N ASN A 38 4.08 3.28 -5.08
CA ASN A 38 4.64 2.19 -4.27
C ASN A 38 3.50 1.34 -3.72
N VAL A 39 3.45 0.07 -4.10
CA VAL A 39 2.46 -0.90 -3.62
C VAL A 39 3.13 -1.86 -2.63
N GLY A 40 2.49 -2.10 -1.49
CA GLY A 40 2.96 -3.03 -0.48
C GLY A 40 1.85 -3.92 0.04
N VAL A 41 2.09 -5.23 0.08
CA VAL A 41 1.14 -6.22 0.61
C VAL A 41 1.54 -6.57 2.04
N VAL A 42 0.61 -6.41 2.98
CA VAL A 42 0.84 -6.63 4.41
C VAL A 42 -0.12 -7.70 4.93
N PRO A 43 0.36 -8.75 5.62
CA PRO A 43 -0.51 -9.74 6.25
C PRO A 43 -1.24 -9.11 7.44
N VAL A 44 -2.53 -9.44 7.57
CA VAL A 44 -3.37 -9.00 8.69
C VAL A 44 -3.07 -9.88 9.90
N PRO A 45 -2.61 -9.32 11.03
CA PRO A 45 -2.41 -10.08 12.25
C PRO A 45 -3.75 -10.60 12.78
N ASP A 46 -3.91 -11.92 12.90
CA ASP A 46 -5.14 -12.54 13.40
C ASP A 46 -4.81 -13.68 14.38
N LYS A 47 -5.00 -13.40 15.68
CA LYS A 47 -4.79 -14.37 16.75
C LYS A 47 -5.64 -15.64 16.58
N ARG A 48 -6.82 -15.53 15.96
CA ARG A 48 -7.70 -16.70 15.74
C ARG A 48 -7.06 -17.67 14.77
N LEU A 49 -6.45 -17.15 13.71
CA LEU A 49 -5.72 -17.95 12.73
C LEU A 49 -4.48 -18.59 13.37
N ASP A 50 -3.80 -17.86 14.26
CA ASP A 50 -2.64 -18.37 14.99
C ASP A 50 -3.01 -19.55 15.91
N GLU A 51 -4.14 -19.45 16.63
CA GLU A 51 -4.61 -20.56 17.48
C GLU A 51 -5.03 -21.78 16.64
N LEU A 52 -5.70 -21.58 15.50
CA LEU A 52 -6.04 -22.67 14.59
C LEU A 52 -4.77 -23.35 14.03
N ALA A 53 -3.75 -22.57 13.68
CA ALA A 53 -2.49 -23.10 13.18
C ALA A 53 -1.79 -23.98 14.23
N LYS A 54 -1.87 -23.64 15.52
CA LYS A 54 -1.33 -24.47 16.61
C LYS A 54 -2.09 -25.79 16.79
N ILE A 55 -3.42 -25.76 16.63
CA ILE A 55 -4.28 -26.96 16.82
C ILE A 55 -4.10 -27.95 15.66
N TYR A 56 -4.09 -27.46 14.43
CA TYR A 56 -4.12 -28.30 13.23
C TYR A 56 -2.73 -28.53 12.61
N ASN A 57 -1.73 -27.75 13.01
CA ASN A 57 -0.35 -27.79 12.51
C ASN A 57 -0.25 -27.96 10.98
N PRO A 58 -0.88 -27.05 10.20
CA PRO A 58 -0.99 -27.21 8.76
C PRO A 58 0.37 -27.04 8.08
N GLU A 59 0.57 -27.74 6.95
CA GLU A 59 1.76 -27.55 6.10
C GLU A 59 1.86 -26.11 5.54
N LYS A 60 0.70 -25.46 5.36
CA LYS A 60 0.60 -24.09 4.84
C LYS A 60 -0.24 -23.20 5.77
N TYR A 61 0.36 -22.10 6.20
CA TYR A 61 -0.30 -20.99 6.89
C TYR A 61 -0.54 -19.84 5.91
N THR A 62 -1.75 -19.31 5.81
CA THR A 62 -2.08 -18.24 4.85
C THR A 62 -2.94 -17.17 5.53
N PRO A 63 -2.34 -16.04 5.94
CA PRO A 63 -3.09 -14.93 6.52
C PRO A 63 -3.88 -14.19 5.45
N ALA A 64 -4.93 -13.48 5.87
CA ALA A 64 -5.54 -12.46 5.03
C ALA A 64 -4.52 -11.34 4.76
N THR A 65 -4.58 -10.72 3.59
CA THR A 65 -3.65 -9.65 3.20
C THR A 65 -4.38 -8.37 2.85
N VAL A 66 -3.68 -7.24 3.04
CA VAL A 66 -4.14 -5.91 2.70
C VAL A 66 -3.08 -5.23 1.84
N GLU A 67 -3.53 -4.60 0.75
CA GLU A 67 -2.66 -3.90 -0.19
C GLU A 67 -2.66 -2.40 0.14
N PHE A 68 -1.50 -1.85 0.45
CA PHE A 68 -1.27 -0.43 0.66
C PHE A 68 -0.65 0.19 -0.60
N VAL A 69 -1.10 1.38 -0.95
CA VAL A 69 -0.60 2.16 -2.09
C VAL A 69 -0.15 3.53 -1.57
N ASP A 70 1.15 3.85 -1.67
CA ASP A 70 1.66 5.20 -1.40
C ASP A 70 1.36 6.09 -2.61
N ILE A 71 0.38 6.98 -2.44
CA ILE A 71 0.00 7.92 -3.49
C ILE A 71 0.79 9.21 -3.27
N ALA A 72 1.48 9.67 -4.33
CA ALA A 72 2.26 10.90 -4.31
C ALA A 72 1.47 12.08 -3.69
N GLY A 73 2.13 12.95 -2.94
CA GLY A 73 1.43 13.97 -2.14
C GLY A 73 0.53 14.92 -2.94
N LEU A 74 -0.60 15.29 -2.35
CA LEU A 74 -1.51 16.32 -2.88
C LEU A 74 -0.78 17.66 -2.98
N VAL A 75 -0.43 18.07 -4.18
CA VAL A 75 0.02 19.44 -4.45
C VAL A 75 -1.23 20.31 -4.60
N GLY A 76 -1.29 21.42 -3.86
CA GLY A 76 -2.40 22.38 -3.95
C GLY A 76 -2.60 22.80 -5.41
N GLY A 77 -3.82 22.62 -5.94
CA GLY A 77 -4.12 22.81 -7.37
C GLY A 77 -4.54 21.54 -8.11
N ALA A 78 -4.52 20.37 -7.45
CA ALA A 78 -4.89 19.11 -8.08
C ALA A 78 -6.32 19.08 -8.69
N SER A 79 -7.23 19.90 -8.16
CA SER A 79 -8.61 20.05 -8.64
C SER A 79 -8.78 21.04 -9.81
N LYS A 80 -7.74 21.80 -10.18
CA LYS A 80 -7.82 22.84 -11.23
C LYS A 80 -7.40 22.36 -12.62
N GLY A 81 -7.01 21.10 -12.79
CA GLY A 81 -6.79 20.49 -14.11
C GLY A 81 -5.42 20.73 -14.75
N ASP A 82 -4.50 21.44 -14.08
CA ASP A 82 -3.12 21.62 -14.55
C ASP A 82 -2.31 20.32 -14.37
N GLY A 83 -2.46 19.38 -15.31
CA GLY A 83 -1.54 18.28 -15.66
C GLY A 83 -1.12 17.26 -14.58
N LEU A 84 -0.57 17.71 -13.47
CA LEU A 84 -0.06 16.92 -12.34
C LEU A 84 -1.19 16.48 -11.39
N GLY A 85 -2.24 17.30 -11.25
CA GLY A 85 -3.41 17.00 -10.42
C GLY A 85 -4.28 15.84 -10.90
N ASN A 86 -4.50 15.77 -12.22
CA ASN A 86 -5.31 14.72 -12.84
C ASN A 86 -4.60 13.36 -12.78
N LYS A 87 -3.27 13.33 -12.94
CA LYS A 87 -2.47 12.11 -12.72
C LYS A 87 -2.54 11.65 -11.27
N PHE A 88 -2.68 12.55 -10.31
CA PHE A 88 -2.90 12.17 -8.91
C PHE A 88 -4.29 11.57 -8.69
N LEU A 89 -5.36 12.23 -9.18
CA LEU A 89 -6.73 11.75 -9.04
C LEU A 89 -6.97 10.41 -9.77
N SER A 90 -6.23 10.12 -10.83
CA SER A 90 -6.31 8.81 -11.51
C SER A 90 -5.81 7.64 -10.66
N HIS A 91 -4.95 7.88 -9.65
CA HIS A 91 -4.48 6.83 -8.73
C HIS A 91 -5.42 6.58 -7.54
N ILE A 92 -6.44 7.42 -7.34
CA ILE A 92 -7.44 7.27 -6.26
C ILE A 92 -8.68 6.49 -6.75
N ARG A 93 -8.88 6.35 -8.07
CA ARG A 93 -10.02 5.62 -8.65
C ARG A 93 -9.89 4.11 -8.53
#